data_AF-A0A6I1QVD9-F1
#
_entry.id   AF-A0A6I1QVD9-F1
#
_cell.length_a   1.000
_cell.length_b   1.000
_cell.length_c   1.000
_cell.angle_alpha   90.00
_cell.angle_beta   90.00
_cell.angle_gamma   90.00
#
_symmetry.space_group_name_H-M   'P 1'
#
loop_
_entity.id
_entity.type
_entity.pdbx_description
1 polymer ?
#
loop_
_entity_poly.entity_id
_entity_poly.type
_entity_poly.pdbx_seq_one_letter_code
_entity_poly.pdbx_strand_id
1 'polypeptide(L)' 'MSQKPSEYLKKLYFDSIVHSVPALQYLIQVVGADRVVVGTDYPMAMGEISSRSARSCSWIFRLKNGAEF' A
#
# COMPACT_ATOMS: atom_id res chain seq x y z
N MET A 1 -13.68 -20.18 21.53
CA MET A 1 -12.33 -19.96 22.12
C MET A 1 -11.97 -18.49 21.94
N SER A 2 -11.82 -17.74 23.03
CA SER A 2 -11.44 -16.32 22.97
C SER A 2 -9.92 -16.21 23.13
N GLN A 3 -9.20 -15.96 22.04
CA GLN A 3 -7.78 -15.57 22.10
C GLN A 3 -7.67 -14.07 22.37
N LYS A 4 -6.51 -13.62 22.85
CA LYS A 4 -6.25 -12.18 23.01
C LYS A 4 -6.37 -11.49 21.64
N PRO A 5 -6.97 -10.29 21.56
CA PRO A 5 -7.12 -9.54 20.30
C PRO A 5 -5.80 -9.39 19.52
N SER A 6 -4.68 -9.24 20.22
CA SER A 6 -3.34 -9.14 19.63
C SER A 6 -2.90 -10.38 18.86
N GLU A 7 -3.36 -11.57 19.22
CA GLU A 7 -2.98 -12.82 18.54
C GLU A 7 -3.58 -12.91 17.13
N TYR A 8 -4.67 -12.19 16.87
CA TYR A 8 -5.29 -12.17 15.54
C TYR A 8 -4.51 -11.32 14.53
N LEU A 9 -3.68 -10.37 15.00
CA LEU A 9 -2.91 -9.49 14.11
C LEU A 9 -1.95 -10.30 13.21
N LYS A 10 -1.45 -11.44 13.69
CA LYS A 10 -0.60 -12.37 12.93
C LYS A 10 -1.29 -13.01 11.73
N LYS A 11 -2.63 -12.90 11.64
CA LYS A 11 -3.46 -13.48 10.57
C LYS A 11 -3.86 -12.46 9.51
N LEU A 12 -3.51 -11.19 9.68
CA LEU A 12 -3.86 -10.09 8.79
C LEU A 12 -2.61 -9.56 8.09
N TYR A 13 -2.82 -8.90 6.95
CA TYR A 13 -1.79 -8.14 6.24
C TYR A 13 -2.12 -6.66 6.33
N PHE A 14 -1.08 -5.83 6.45
CA PHE A 14 -1.17 -4.38 6.58
C PHE A 14 -0.47 -3.71 5.40
N ASP A 15 -0.94 -2.53 4.99
CA ASP A 15 -0.24 -1.73 3.99
C ASP A 15 0.82 -0.81 4.63
N SER A 16 1.66 -0.21 3.78
CA SER A 16 2.68 0.75 4.19
C SER A 16 2.18 2.21 4.24
N ILE A 17 0.89 2.47 4.03
CA ILE A 17 0.34 3.83 3.84
C ILE A 17 0.00 4.45 5.21
N VAL A 18 1.00 4.55 6.07
CA VAL A 18 0.86 5.04 7.46
C VAL A 18 1.19 6.54 7.56
N HIS A 19 1.73 7.15 6.49
CA HIS A 19 2.12 8.57 6.40
C HIS A 19 3.13 9.06 7.45
N SER A 20 3.78 8.16 8.19
CA SER A 20 4.73 8.50 9.24
C SER A 20 5.74 7.38 9.44
N VAL A 21 7.03 7.74 9.39
CA VAL A 21 8.15 6.81 9.61
C VAL A 21 8.09 6.14 10.99
N PRO A 22 7.94 6.86 12.12
CA PRO A 22 7.88 6.22 13.44
C PRO A 22 6.67 5.30 13.58
N ALA A 23 5.53 5.63 12.96
CA ALA A 23 4.34 4.78 13.01
C ALA A 23 4.53 3.49 12.19
N LEU A 24 5.18 3.56 11.03
CA LEU A 24 5.51 2.38 10.23
C LEU A 24 6.51 1.47 10.97
N GLN A 25 7.53 2.04 11.62
CA GLN A 25 8.47 1.27 12.44
C GLN A 25 7.77 0.54 13.59
N TYR A 26 6.85 1.23 14.28
CA TYR A 26 6.04 0.61 15.32
C TYR A 26 5.17 -0.52 14.79
N LEU A 27 4.51 -0.32 13.63
CA LEU A 27 3.72 -1.36 12.99
C LEU A 27 4.56 -2.61 12.73
N ILE A 28 5.73 -2.45 12.09
CA ILE A 28 6.65 -3.56 11.81
C ILE A 28 7.09 -4.28 13.09
N GLN A 29 7.35 -3.55 14.18
CA GLN A 29 7.71 -4.15 15.47
C GLN A 29 6.57 -4.98 16.09
N VAL A 30 5.31 -4.59 15.86
CA VAL A 30 4.14 -5.28 16.41
C VAL A 30 3.74 -6.50 15.58
N VAL A 31 3.76 -6.40 14.25
CA VAL A 31 3.18 -7.42 13.35
C VAL A 31 4.22 -8.23 12.58
N GLY A 32 5.47 -7.77 12.52
CA GLY A 32 6.55 -8.35 11.72
C GLY A 32 6.58 -7.83 10.28
N ALA A 33 7.77 -7.77 9.69
CA ALA A 33 7.96 -7.29 8.32
C ALA A 33 7.24 -8.16 7.27
N ASP A 34 7.10 -9.46 7.52
CA ASP A 34 6.41 -10.40 6.61
C ASP A 34 4.91 -10.14 6.43
N ARG A 35 4.35 -9.24 7.25
CA ARG A 35 2.93 -8.89 7.26
C ARG A 35 2.66 -7.47 6.74
N VAL A 36 3.69 -6.75 6.31
CA VAL A 36 3.57 -5.40 5.73
C VAL A 36 3.79 -5.46 4.22
N VAL A 37 2.81 -4.99 3.47
CA VAL A 37 2.81 -4.96 2.00
C VAL A 37 2.92 -3.52 1.52
N VAL A 38 3.70 -3.30 0.46
CA VAL A 38 3.80 -1.96 -0.15
C VAL A 38 2.47 -1.63 -0.82
N GLY A 39 1.76 -0.66 -0.26
CA GLY A 39 0.54 -0.08 -0.83
C GLY A 39 0.87 1.27 -1.46
N THR A 40 0.45 1.48 -2.71
CA THR A 40 0.70 2.74 -3.43
C THR A 40 -0.46 3.73 -3.32
N ASP A 41 -1.59 3.31 -2.75
CA ASP A 41 -2.84 4.07 -2.72
C ASP A 41 -3.28 4.56 -4.12
N TYR A 42 -3.00 3.79 -5.18
CA TYR A 42 -3.34 4.18 -6.54
C TYR A 42 -4.75 3.66 -6.90
N PRO A 43 -5.66 4.45 -7.51
CA PRO A 43 -5.53 5.83 -7.99
C PRO A 43 -6.20 6.86 -7.05
N MET A 44 -6.04 6.74 -5.73
CA MET A 44 -6.65 7.70 -4.82
C MET A 44 -5.99 9.07 -4.98
N ALA A 45 -6.80 10.08 -5.26
CA ALA A 45 -6.38 11.46 -5.47
C ALA A 45 -6.09 12.17 -4.13
N MET A 46 -5.23 11.62 -3.27
CA MET A 46 -4.82 12.25 -2.00
C MET A 46 -3.74 13.35 -2.21
N GLY A 47 -3.86 14.08 -3.32
CA GLY A 47 -3.01 15.17 -3.81
C GLY A 47 -3.40 15.52 -5.25
N GLU A 48 -3.34 16.79 -5.66
CA GLU A 48 -3.77 17.23 -6.99
C GLU A 48 -3.18 16.36 -8.10
N ILE A 49 -4.06 15.67 -8.83
CA ILE A 49 -3.71 15.00 -10.08
C ILE A 49 -3.54 16.09 -11.13
N SER A 50 -2.38 16.73 -11.15
CA SER A 50 -1.98 17.48 -12.33
C SER A 50 -1.81 16.48 -13.48
N SER A 51 -2.43 16.78 -14.63
CA SER A 51 -2.55 15.93 -15.83
C SER A 51 -1.22 15.40 -16.43
N ARG A 52 -0.08 15.67 -15.79
CA ARG A 52 1.26 15.20 -16.18
C ARG A 52 1.70 13.95 -15.42
N SER A 53 1.32 13.74 -14.16
CA SER A 53 1.85 12.60 -13.37
C SER A 53 1.32 11.24 -13.86
N ALA A 54 0.08 11.22 -14.38
CA ALA A 54 -0.51 10.03 -14.98
C ALA A 54 0.26 9.51 -16.22
N ARG A 55 1.10 10.34 -16.86
CA ARG A 55 1.96 9.95 -18.00
C ARG A 55 3.32 9.40 -17.58
N SER A 56 3.73 9.61 -16.32
CA SER A 56 5.03 9.16 -15.83
C SER A 56 5.10 7.63 -15.67
N CYS A 57 3.95 6.99 -15.41
CA CYS A 57 3.83 5.53 -15.50
C CYS A 57 3.58 5.09 -16.95
N SER A 58 4.65 4.97 -17.74
CA SER A 58 4.64 4.50 -19.13
C SER A 58 3.84 3.19 -19.34
N TRP A 59 3.92 2.28 -18.38
CA TRP A 59 3.26 0.97 -18.43
C TRP A 59 1.73 1.05 -18.27
N ILE A 60 1.22 2.05 -17.53
CA ILE A 60 -0.24 2.23 -17.30
C ILE A 60 -0.91 2.86 -18.52
N PHE A 61 -0.24 3.80 -19.21
CA PHE A 61 -0.74 4.33 -20.48
C PHE A 61 -0.84 3.22 -21.54
N ARG A 62 0.10 2.26 -21.53
CA ARG A 62 0.10 1.15 -22.48
C ARG A 62 -1.04 0.16 -22.26
N LEU A 63 -1.38 -0.15 -21.01
CA LEU A 63 -2.54 -1.01 -20.67
C LEU A 63 -3.88 -0.36 -21.00
N LYS A 64 -4.04 0.94 -20.76
CA LYS A 64 -5.30 1.65 -21.07
C LYS A 64 -5.57 1.83 -22.56
N ASN A 65 -4.55 1.70 -23.42
CA ASN A 65 -4.68 1.80 -24.88
C ASN A 65 -4.60 0.44 -25.60
N GLY A 66 -4.69 -0.68 -24.87
CA GLY A 66 -4.90 -2.00 -25.47
C GLY A 66 -3.77 -2.51 -26.37
N ALA A 67 -2.51 -2.23 -26.05
CA ALA A 67 -1.40 -2.89 -26.72
C ALA A 67 -1.04 -4.19 -25.98
N GLU A 68 -1.23 -5.33 -26.65
CA GLU A 68 -0.78 -6.65 -26.19
C GLU A 68 0.75 -6.69 -25.96
N PHE A 69 1.16 -7.65 -25.12
CA PHE A 69 2.50 -7.87 -24.59
C PHE A 69 3.62 -7.91 -25.65
#